data_AF-A0AAD8BXY2-F1
#
_entry.id   AF-A0AAD8BXY2-F1
#
_cell.length_a   1.000
_cell.length_b   1.000
_cell.length_c   1.000
_cell.angle_alpha   90.00
_cell.angle_beta   90.00
_cell.angle_gamma   90.00
#
_symmetry.space_group_name_H-M   'P 1'
#
loop_
_entity.id
_entity.type
_entity.pdbx_description
1 polymer ?
#
loop_
_entity_poly.entity_id
_entity_poly.type
_entity_poly.pdbx_seq_one_letter_code
_entity_poly.pdbx_strand_id
1 'polypeptide(L)'
;MDFSFTVVNRDHFTKNISFIEKSCEFTPDASVFGRKTFTEIDDLIKRNFLQESGDLLVEVEMRNIQSIYECFLRLPKEGSTNSSSSKHGYGDRMESTYFMFGLSDWSISLFPDNSVAEADGSVEVQLQRHTSFDHLCYVRYRIILGDEGTFDSGDLEQVLDASGQGEPFTIGASVHRLSRGRSTLRVKVEMISVVSVSEVYLNVFNRGGAKQVGAHCYDRDKQAWMMEADTTGKYLTLRLYYTDISHVPRKFSRYVGWNIRMVSKATNSRPRRTLDGPYSKYYVQQEVDEGSVIRTDISLEE
;
A
#
# COMPACT_ATOMS: atom_id res chain seq x y z
N MET A 1 -0.32 2.45 17.35
CA MET A 1 0.66 3.38 16.74
C MET A 1 1.40 4.12 17.83
N ASP A 2 2.69 4.32 17.68
CA ASP A 2 3.48 5.24 18.51
C ASP A 2 3.76 6.49 17.68
N PHE A 3 3.73 7.67 18.29
CA PHE A 3 4.12 8.89 17.61
C PHE A 3 4.89 9.84 18.51
N SER A 4 5.70 10.70 17.89
CA SER A 4 6.33 11.81 18.57
C SER A 4 6.25 13.08 17.74
N PHE A 5 6.10 14.19 18.44
CA PHE A 5 6.25 15.53 17.87
C PHE A 5 7.50 16.15 18.50
N THR A 6 8.36 16.71 17.66
CA THR A 6 9.59 17.39 18.08
C THR A 6 9.64 18.77 17.44
N VAL A 7 9.69 19.82 18.25
CA VAL A 7 10.02 21.17 17.76
C VAL A 7 11.54 21.28 17.76
N VAL A 8 12.09 21.53 16.58
CA VAL A 8 13.54 21.54 16.35
C VAL A 8 14.11 22.90 16.69
N ASN A 9 15.12 22.91 17.54
CA ASN A 9 15.84 24.12 17.91
C ASN A 9 16.88 24.47 16.82
N ARG A 10 17.03 25.76 16.51
CA ARG A 10 17.98 26.20 15.48
C ARG A 10 19.44 26.08 15.90
N ASP A 11 19.71 26.20 17.20
CA ASP A 11 21.09 26.23 17.68
C ASP A 11 21.66 24.80 17.81
N HIS A 12 20.89 23.88 18.41
CA HIS A 12 21.38 22.55 18.73
C HIS A 12 20.25 21.55 19.06
N PHE A 13 20.36 20.32 18.58
CA PHE A 13 19.33 19.27 18.75
C PHE A 13 19.04 18.90 20.21
N THR A 14 20.00 19.07 21.13
CA THR A 14 19.78 18.81 22.57
C THR A 14 18.79 19.77 23.22
N LYS A 15 18.52 20.92 22.58
CA LYS A 15 17.53 21.89 23.03
C LYS A 15 16.12 21.57 22.50
N ASN A 16 15.97 20.59 21.60
CA ASN A 16 14.68 20.20 21.03
C ASN A 16 13.67 19.90 22.14
N ILE A 17 12.41 20.27 21.90
CA ILE A 17 11.31 19.94 22.80
C ILE A 17 10.48 18.90 22.09
N SER A 18 10.24 17.77 22.75
CA SER A 18 9.43 16.70 22.19
C SER A 18 8.43 16.14 23.19
N PHE A 19 7.38 15.52 22.66
CA PHE A 19 6.57 14.58 23.43
C PHE A 19 6.34 13.34 22.60
N ILE A 20 6.13 12.22 23.30
CA ILE A 20 5.95 10.90 22.72
C ILE A 20 4.68 10.32 23.33
N GLU A 21 3.82 9.78 22.49
CA GLU A 21 2.70 8.94 22.88
C GLU A 21 2.92 7.54 22.28
N LYS A 22 2.66 6.50 23.09
CA LYS A 22 2.88 5.11 22.70
C LYS A 22 1.58 4.35 22.74
N SER A 23 1.47 3.33 21.89
CA SER A 23 0.35 2.40 21.83
C SER A 23 -1.00 3.10 21.71
N CYS A 24 -1.04 4.20 20.95
CA CYS A 24 -2.28 4.91 20.64
C CYS A 24 -3.13 4.08 19.69
N GLU A 25 -4.41 3.97 20.04
CA GLU A 25 -5.44 3.32 19.24
C GLU A 25 -6.42 4.37 18.72
N PHE A 26 -6.29 4.67 17.42
CA PHE A 26 -7.19 5.61 16.76
C PHE A 26 -8.46 4.86 16.35
N THR A 27 -9.60 5.30 16.86
CA THR A 27 -10.93 4.77 16.52
C THR A 27 -11.84 5.92 16.07
N PRO A 28 -13.01 5.64 15.48
CA PRO A 28 -13.99 6.69 15.18
C PRO A 28 -14.36 7.54 16.41
N ASP A 29 -14.41 6.90 17.60
CA ASP A 29 -14.73 7.56 18.88
C ASP A 29 -13.52 8.25 19.53
N ALA A 30 -12.29 7.84 19.14
CA ALA A 30 -11.02 8.38 19.63
C ALA A 30 -10.10 8.70 18.44
N SER A 31 -10.42 9.77 17.71
CA SER A 31 -9.69 10.17 16.49
C SER A 31 -8.61 11.23 16.72
N VAL A 32 -8.51 11.77 17.94
CA VAL A 32 -7.57 12.85 18.28
C VAL A 32 -6.73 12.45 19.48
N PHE A 33 -5.42 12.44 19.28
CA PHE A 33 -4.42 12.22 20.33
C PHE A 33 -3.41 13.37 20.33
N GLY A 34 -2.92 13.73 21.50
CA GLY A 34 -1.92 14.78 21.66
C GLY A 34 -2.06 15.50 22.99
N ARG A 35 -1.32 16.58 23.13
CA ARG A 35 -1.35 17.42 24.33
C ARG A 35 -2.09 18.72 24.04
N LYS A 36 -2.99 19.10 24.95
CA LYS A 36 -3.67 20.41 24.91
C LYS A 36 -2.68 21.57 25.06
N THR A 37 -1.59 21.35 25.80
CA THR A 37 -0.53 22.32 26.05
C THR A 37 0.82 21.66 25.82
N PHE A 38 1.71 22.34 25.08
CA PHE A 38 3.03 21.79 24.76
C PHE A 38 4.16 22.71 25.22
N THR A 39 4.19 23.96 24.74
CA THR A 39 5.17 24.97 25.16
C THR A 39 4.60 26.36 24.88
N GLU A 40 5.03 27.36 25.65
CA GLU A 40 4.59 28.74 25.47
C GLU A 40 5.33 29.41 24.31
N ILE A 41 4.66 30.33 23.62
CA ILE A 41 5.23 31.06 22.48
C ILE A 41 6.46 31.88 22.92
N ASP A 42 6.40 32.50 24.10
CA ASP A 42 7.50 33.29 24.65
C ASP A 42 8.77 32.45 24.83
N ASP A 43 8.63 31.20 25.25
CA ASP A 43 9.75 30.27 25.41
C ASP A 43 10.35 29.89 24.05
N LEU A 44 9.51 29.68 23.03
CA LEU A 44 9.98 29.38 21.67
C LEU A 44 10.81 30.53 21.08
N ILE A 45 10.38 31.77 21.34
CA ILE A 45 11.08 32.99 20.89
C ILE A 45 12.41 33.14 21.64
N LYS A 46 12.39 33.11 22.97
CA LYS A 46 13.58 33.33 23.81
C LYS A 46 14.66 32.27 23.59
N ARG A 47 14.27 31.07 23.15
CA ARG A 47 15.16 29.92 23.01
C ARG A 47 15.56 29.60 21.56
N ASN A 48 15.36 30.51 20.61
CA ASN A 48 15.76 30.36 19.20
C ASN A 48 15.13 29.15 18.47
N PHE A 49 13.84 28.90 18.67
CA PHE A 49 13.13 27.91 17.86
C PHE A 49 12.60 28.48 16.54
N LEU A 50 12.29 29.78 16.51
CA LEU A 50 11.75 30.43 15.32
C LEU A 50 12.85 30.74 14.32
N GLN A 51 12.58 30.43 13.05
CA GLN A 51 13.38 30.88 11.91
C GLN A 51 13.29 32.40 11.77
N GLU A 52 14.16 32.99 10.97
CA GLU A 52 14.14 34.45 10.69
C GLU A 52 12.83 34.90 10.03
N SER A 53 12.16 33.99 9.32
CA SER A 53 10.81 34.20 8.77
C SER A 53 9.69 34.15 9.81
N GLY A 54 9.98 33.71 11.04
CA GLY A 54 9.00 33.41 12.08
C GLY A 54 8.46 31.97 12.06
N ASP A 55 8.93 31.13 11.13
CA ASP A 55 8.45 29.75 11.00
C ASP A 55 9.08 28.83 12.06
N LEU A 56 8.35 27.78 12.47
CA LEU A 56 8.84 26.71 13.34
C LEU A 56 9.06 25.44 12.51
N LEU A 57 10.16 24.73 12.79
CA LEU A 57 10.36 23.39 12.27
C LEU A 57 9.81 22.37 13.26
N VAL A 58 8.82 21.60 12.84
CA VAL A 58 8.22 20.52 13.62
C VAL A 58 8.43 19.21 12.88
N GLU A 59 9.04 18.25 13.57
CA GLU A 59 9.19 16.87 13.11
C GLU A 59 8.09 16.01 13.72
N VAL A 60 7.47 15.20 12.86
CA VAL A 60 6.50 14.18 13.28
C VAL A 60 7.09 12.82 12.94
N GLU A 61 7.26 11.99 13.95
CA GLU A 61 7.69 10.62 13.77
C GLU A 61 6.55 9.67 14.14
N MET A 62 6.29 8.67 13.30
CA MET A 62 5.29 7.63 13.54
C MET A 62 5.96 6.26 13.45
N ARG A 63 5.70 5.40 14.43
CA ARG A 63 6.24 4.03 14.51
C ARG A 63 5.13 3.06 14.87
N ASN A 64 5.38 1.76 14.65
CA ASN A 64 4.46 0.68 15.05
C ASN A 64 3.01 0.95 14.57
N ILE A 65 2.89 1.40 13.32
CA ILE A 65 1.61 1.71 12.70
C ILE A 65 0.96 0.38 12.30
N GLN A 66 -0.24 0.14 12.81
CA GLN A 66 -1.08 -1.00 12.43
C GLN A 66 -2.45 -0.45 12.08
N SER A 67 -3.01 -0.92 10.95
CA SER A 67 -4.35 -0.57 10.52
C SER A 67 -5.19 -1.83 10.49
N ILE A 68 -6.16 -1.90 11.40
CA ILE A 68 -6.97 -3.09 11.62
C ILE A 68 -8.43 -2.71 11.36
N TYR A 69 -9.05 -3.46 10.47
CA TYR A 69 -10.51 -3.50 10.35
C TYR A 69 -11.03 -4.76 11.04
N GLU A 70 -12.15 -4.63 11.77
CA GLU A 70 -12.78 -5.73 12.47
C GLU A 70 -14.30 -5.67 12.35
N CYS A 71 -14.92 -6.80 12.03
CA CYS A 71 -16.38 -6.95 12.01
C CYS A 71 -16.84 -8.36 12.37
N PHE A 72 -18.15 -8.52 12.61
CA PHE A 72 -18.78 -9.81 12.87
C PHE A 72 -19.79 -10.12 11.76
N LEU A 73 -19.47 -11.10 10.91
CA LEU A 73 -20.38 -11.59 9.87
C LEU A 73 -21.43 -12.50 10.49
N ARG A 74 -22.71 -12.30 10.18
CA ARG A 74 -23.80 -13.18 10.62
C ARG A 74 -23.84 -14.41 9.74
N LEU A 75 -23.79 -15.58 10.36
CA LEU A 75 -23.89 -16.85 9.63
C LEU A 75 -25.36 -17.17 9.32
N PRO A 76 -25.67 -17.67 8.12
CA PRO A 76 -26.98 -18.23 7.82
C PRO A 76 -27.32 -19.35 8.81
N LYS A 77 -28.59 -19.42 9.23
CA LYS A 77 -29.06 -20.56 10.01
C LYS A 77 -29.06 -21.79 9.11
N GLU A 78 -28.45 -22.88 9.57
CA GLU A 78 -28.56 -24.19 8.92
C GLU A 78 -30.04 -24.51 8.68
N GLY A 79 -30.45 -24.58 7.41
CA GLY A 79 -31.84 -24.88 7.00
C GLY A 79 -32.72 -23.70 6.57
N SER A 80 -32.20 -22.48 6.42
CA SER A 80 -33.01 -21.30 6.03
C SER A 80 -33.16 -21.05 4.52
N THR A 81 -32.69 -21.94 3.65
CA THR A 81 -32.88 -21.81 2.20
C THR A 81 -33.75 -22.93 1.65
N ASN A 82 -34.83 -22.55 0.96
CA ASN A 82 -35.64 -23.43 0.10
C ASN A 82 -34.85 -23.94 -1.14
N SER A 83 -33.51 -23.89 -1.12
CA SER A 83 -32.65 -24.40 -2.18
C SER A 83 -32.15 -25.79 -1.77
N SER A 84 -32.84 -26.81 -2.26
CA SER A 84 -32.53 -28.24 -2.09
C SER A 84 -31.22 -28.67 -2.79
N SER A 85 -30.20 -27.81 -2.87
CA SER A 85 -28.99 -28.02 -3.67
C SER A 85 -27.67 -27.55 -3.04
N SER A 86 -27.64 -26.77 -1.94
CA SER A 86 -26.35 -26.35 -1.37
C SER A 86 -25.85 -27.37 -0.34
N LYS A 87 -24.89 -28.22 -0.75
CA LYS A 87 -24.17 -29.16 0.15
C LYS A 87 -23.48 -28.46 1.34
N HIS A 88 -23.26 -27.14 1.25
CA HIS A 88 -22.39 -26.37 2.15
C HIS A 88 -23.11 -25.51 3.22
N GLY A 89 -24.45 -25.54 3.31
CA GLY A 89 -25.19 -24.87 4.40
C GLY A 89 -25.30 -23.33 4.32
N TYR A 90 -24.64 -22.66 3.37
CA TYR A 90 -24.80 -21.24 3.07
C TYR A 90 -24.77 -20.96 1.55
N GLY A 91 -25.57 -19.99 1.12
CA GLY A 91 -26.12 -19.95 -0.23
C GLY A 91 -25.38 -19.16 -1.31
N ASP A 92 -24.62 -18.09 -1.03
CA ASP A 92 -24.04 -17.34 -2.17
C ASP A 92 -22.73 -16.62 -1.85
N ARG A 93 -22.72 -15.69 -0.92
CA ARG A 93 -21.53 -14.89 -0.59
C ARG A 93 -21.82 -14.10 0.67
N MET A 94 -20.91 -14.09 1.63
CA MET A 94 -20.97 -13.21 2.78
C MET A 94 -19.95 -12.09 2.58
N GLU A 95 -20.36 -10.84 2.78
CA GLU A 95 -19.50 -9.67 2.58
C GLU A 95 -19.42 -8.85 3.87
N SER A 96 -18.24 -8.31 4.16
CA SER A 96 -18.05 -7.35 5.25
C SER A 96 -18.64 -5.98 4.89
N THR A 97 -18.84 -5.11 5.88
CA THR A 97 -18.99 -3.67 5.60
C THR A 97 -17.71 -3.11 4.97
N TYR A 98 -17.83 -1.95 4.32
CA TYR A 98 -16.69 -1.27 3.72
C TYR A 98 -15.77 -0.66 4.78
N PHE A 99 -14.47 -0.66 4.48
CA PHE A 99 -13.46 -0.01 5.30
C PHE A 99 -12.43 0.72 4.44
N MET A 100 -11.89 1.80 4.99
CA MET A 100 -10.95 2.67 4.28
C MET A 100 -9.51 2.32 4.62
N PHE A 101 -8.66 2.19 3.59
CA PHE A 101 -7.22 2.10 3.74
C PHE A 101 -6.50 2.57 2.47
N GLY A 102 -5.44 3.36 2.63
CA GLY A 102 -4.62 3.81 1.49
C GLY A 102 -5.39 4.65 0.46
N LEU A 103 -6.37 5.45 0.89
CA LEU A 103 -7.29 6.21 0.03
C LEU A 103 -8.19 5.35 -0.87
N SER A 104 -8.46 4.11 -0.46
CA SER A 104 -9.39 3.22 -1.14
C SER A 104 -10.36 2.57 -0.14
N ASP A 105 -11.55 2.28 -0.64
CA ASP A 105 -12.58 1.49 0.02
C ASP A 105 -12.36 0.00 -0.27
N TRP A 106 -12.49 -0.81 0.77
CA TRP A 106 -12.22 -2.24 0.74
C TRP A 106 -13.35 -3.04 1.38
N SER A 107 -13.49 -4.30 0.98
CA SER A 107 -14.32 -5.30 1.64
C SER A 107 -13.66 -6.68 1.58
N ILE A 108 -14.09 -7.58 2.46
CA ILE A 108 -13.77 -9.00 2.39
C ILE A 108 -15.05 -9.78 2.06
N SER A 109 -14.95 -10.70 1.13
CA SER A 109 -16.00 -11.66 0.79
C SER A 109 -15.59 -13.09 1.16
N LEU A 110 -16.54 -13.86 1.69
CA LEU A 110 -16.43 -15.29 1.97
C LEU A 110 -17.50 -16.04 1.16
N PHE A 111 -17.11 -17.06 0.39
CA PHE A 111 -18.04 -17.86 -0.41
C PHE A 111 -17.61 -19.33 -0.46
N PRO A 112 -18.50 -20.27 -0.82
CA PRO A 112 -18.14 -21.69 -0.92
C PRO A 112 -17.10 -21.90 -2.03
N ASP A 113 -16.07 -22.69 -1.72
CA ASP A 113 -15.16 -23.18 -2.75
C ASP A 113 -15.84 -24.30 -3.54
N ASN A 114 -16.24 -24.00 -4.78
CA ASN A 114 -16.88 -24.98 -5.66
C ASN A 114 -15.87 -25.74 -6.54
N SER A 115 -14.57 -25.47 -6.41
CA SER A 115 -13.53 -26.03 -7.29
C SER A 115 -13.15 -27.47 -6.93
N VAL A 116 -13.36 -27.88 -5.67
CA VAL A 116 -12.98 -29.21 -5.17
C VAL A 116 -14.21 -29.98 -4.68
N ALA A 117 -14.61 -31.00 -5.44
CA ALA A 117 -15.78 -31.84 -5.14
C ALA A 117 -15.71 -32.58 -3.78
N GLU A 118 -14.52 -32.68 -3.18
CA GLU A 118 -14.26 -33.30 -1.87
C GLU A 118 -14.00 -32.30 -0.73
N ALA A 119 -13.94 -30.99 -1.01
CA ALA A 119 -13.72 -30.01 0.03
C ALA A 119 -15.05 -29.67 0.70
N ASP A 120 -15.53 -30.60 1.53
CA ASP A 120 -16.78 -30.47 2.26
C ASP A 120 -16.72 -29.26 3.19
N GLY A 121 -17.24 -28.14 2.69
CA GLY A 121 -17.34 -26.88 3.41
C GLY A 121 -16.05 -26.06 3.44
N SER A 122 -15.14 -26.14 2.47
CA SER A 122 -14.08 -25.11 2.37
C SER A 122 -14.66 -23.74 1.98
N VAL A 123 -13.97 -22.70 2.41
CA VAL A 123 -14.39 -21.30 2.22
C VAL A 123 -13.32 -20.59 1.41
N GLU A 124 -13.70 -19.94 0.32
CA GLU A 124 -12.85 -18.99 -0.37
C GLU A 124 -12.99 -17.60 0.26
N VAL A 125 -11.86 -16.91 0.39
CA VAL A 125 -11.78 -15.55 0.93
C VAL A 125 -11.16 -14.63 -0.11
N GLN A 126 -11.83 -13.51 -0.37
CA GLN A 126 -11.42 -12.54 -1.37
C GLN A 126 -11.41 -11.12 -0.80
N LEU A 127 -10.30 -10.40 -1.00
CA LEU A 127 -10.22 -8.96 -0.78
C LEU A 127 -10.69 -8.22 -2.05
N GLN A 128 -11.53 -7.22 -1.87
CA GLN A 128 -12.07 -6.43 -2.97
C GLN A 128 -11.89 -4.94 -2.71
N ARG A 129 -11.30 -4.24 -3.69
CA ARG A 129 -11.22 -2.78 -3.75
C ARG A 129 -12.46 -2.25 -4.47
N HIS A 130 -13.14 -1.27 -3.88
CA HIS A 130 -14.36 -0.67 -4.44
C HIS A 130 -14.12 0.70 -5.08
N THR A 131 -13.05 1.39 -4.70
CA THR A 131 -12.72 2.67 -5.33
C THR A 131 -12.20 2.43 -6.75
N SER A 132 -12.87 3.00 -7.73
CA SER A 132 -12.51 2.92 -9.15
C SER A 132 -11.29 3.79 -9.44
N PHE A 133 -10.16 3.15 -9.73
CA PHE A 133 -8.99 3.80 -10.33
C PHE A 133 -8.53 3.01 -11.54
N ASP A 134 -8.12 3.71 -12.60
CA ASP A 134 -7.48 3.13 -13.81
C ASP A 134 -6.08 2.55 -13.52
N HIS A 135 -5.68 2.49 -12.25
CA HIS A 135 -4.37 2.02 -11.83
C HIS A 135 -4.47 0.65 -11.18
N LEU A 136 -3.56 -0.23 -11.59
CA LEU A 136 -3.17 -1.41 -10.85
C LEU A 136 -2.76 -0.98 -9.42
N CYS A 137 -3.04 -1.81 -8.42
CA CYS A 137 -2.47 -1.61 -7.09
C CYS A 137 -1.86 -2.89 -6.53
N TYR A 138 -0.69 -2.75 -5.94
CA TYR A 138 -0.07 -3.78 -5.12
C TYR A 138 -0.55 -3.63 -3.68
N VAL A 139 -1.16 -4.67 -3.13
CA VAL A 139 -1.68 -4.68 -1.77
C VAL A 139 -0.99 -5.77 -0.94
N ARG A 140 -0.68 -5.43 0.31
CA ARG A 140 -0.23 -6.35 1.35
C ARG A 140 -1.21 -6.30 2.51
N TYR A 141 -1.67 -7.46 2.95
CA TYR A 141 -2.69 -7.57 4.00
C TYR A 141 -2.63 -8.94 4.67
N ARG A 142 -3.30 -9.07 5.82
CA ARG A 142 -3.45 -10.33 6.56
C ARG A 142 -4.88 -10.47 7.03
N ILE A 143 -5.43 -11.67 6.90
CA ILE A 143 -6.79 -12.00 7.33
C ILE A 143 -6.73 -12.97 8.50
N ILE A 144 -7.48 -12.63 9.55
CA ILE A 144 -7.65 -13.46 10.74
C ILE A 144 -9.16 -13.72 10.89
N LEU A 145 -9.54 -14.99 10.93
CA LEU A 145 -10.94 -15.42 11.03
C LEU A 145 -11.21 -16.22 12.31
N GLY A 146 -12.40 -16.03 12.85
CA GLY A 146 -12.86 -16.72 14.04
C GLY A 146 -12.32 -16.12 15.33
N ASP A 147 -12.86 -16.61 16.45
CA ASP A 147 -12.41 -16.18 17.76
C ASP A 147 -11.00 -16.71 18.05
N GLU A 148 -10.20 -15.87 18.71
CA GLU A 148 -8.77 -16.12 19.03
C GLU A 148 -7.89 -16.45 17.81
N GLY A 149 -8.31 -16.05 16.59
CA GLY A 149 -7.54 -16.31 15.38
C GLY A 149 -7.52 -17.80 15.00
N THR A 150 -8.71 -18.42 14.99
CA THR A 150 -8.88 -19.82 14.59
C THR A 150 -8.30 -20.09 13.19
N PHE A 151 -8.27 -19.09 12.32
CA PHE A 151 -7.48 -19.08 11.10
C PHE A 151 -6.69 -17.78 10.97
N ASP A 152 -5.51 -17.89 10.38
CA ASP A 152 -4.61 -16.78 10.09
C ASP A 152 -3.93 -17.02 8.74
N SER A 153 -4.09 -16.09 7.80
CA SER A 153 -3.50 -16.21 6.47
C SER A 153 -1.98 -15.98 6.44
N GLY A 154 -1.42 -15.35 7.48
CA GLY A 154 -0.15 -14.63 7.36
C GLY A 154 -0.23 -13.46 6.36
N ASP A 155 0.92 -12.91 5.99
CA ASP A 155 1.01 -11.84 5.00
C ASP A 155 0.66 -12.36 3.60
N LEU A 156 -0.39 -11.79 3.01
CA LEU A 156 -0.78 -11.97 1.63
C LEU A 156 -0.33 -10.77 0.80
N GLU A 157 0.09 -11.03 -0.43
CA GLU A 157 0.47 -10.00 -1.41
C GLU A 157 -0.26 -10.25 -2.73
N GLN A 158 -0.91 -9.23 -3.29
CA GLN A 158 -1.62 -9.33 -4.57
C GLN A 158 -1.47 -8.06 -5.41
N VAL A 159 -1.58 -8.20 -6.73
CA VAL A 159 -1.74 -7.09 -7.66
C VAL A 159 -3.19 -7.11 -8.13
N LEU A 160 -3.95 -6.06 -7.81
CA LEU A 160 -5.34 -5.90 -8.24
C LEU A 160 -5.38 -4.96 -9.41
N ASP A 161 -6.18 -5.30 -10.41
CA ASP A 161 -6.42 -4.46 -11.58
C ASP A 161 -7.55 -3.45 -11.35
N ALA A 162 -8.01 -2.82 -12.44
CA ALA A 162 -9.12 -1.87 -12.40
C ALA A 162 -10.43 -2.50 -11.88
N SER A 163 -10.62 -3.82 -11.96
CA SER A 163 -11.78 -4.51 -11.39
C SER A 163 -11.78 -4.50 -9.85
N GLY A 164 -10.60 -4.34 -9.25
CA GLY A 164 -10.41 -4.36 -7.80
C GLY A 164 -10.61 -5.74 -7.16
N GLN A 165 -10.81 -6.80 -7.95
CA GLN A 165 -10.96 -8.16 -7.43
C GLN A 165 -9.60 -8.77 -7.13
N GLY A 166 -9.35 -9.12 -5.87
CA GLY A 166 -8.22 -9.97 -5.52
C GLY A 166 -8.44 -11.41 -5.97
N GLU A 167 -7.35 -12.17 -6.11
CA GLU A 167 -7.43 -13.62 -6.28
C GLU A 167 -7.92 -14.25 -4.97
N PRO A 168 -8.99 -15.07 -4.98
CA PRO A 168 -9.44 -15.75 -3.78
C PRO A 168 -8.43 -16.79 -3.32
N PHE A 169 -8.40 -17.06 -2.02
CA PHE A 169 -7.67 -18.20 -1.46
C PHE A 169 -8.61 -19.10 -0.66
N THR A 170 -8.41 -20.41 -0.78
CA THR A 170 -9.20 -21.42 -0.09
C THR A 170 -8.70 -21.67 1.33
N ILE A 171 -9.63 -21.69 2.27
CA ILE A 171 -9.45 -22.18 3.62
C ILE A 171 -10.06 -23.58 3.71
N GLY A 172 -9.27 -24.56 4.15
CA GLY A 172 -9.69 -25.96 4.37
C GLY A 172 -10.61 -26.16 5.59
N ALA A 173 -11.51 -25.22 5.86
CA ALA A 173 -12.44 -25.25 6.98
C ALA A 173 -13.73 -24.49 6.64
N SER A 174 -14.86 -24.96 7.16
CA SER A 174 -16.15 -24.29 7.01
C SER A 174 -16.30 -23.07 7.88
N VAL A 175 -17.13 -22.13 7.45
CA VAL A 175 -17.51 -20.97 8.26
C VAL A 175 -18.12 -21.36 9.62
N HIS A 176 -18.80 -22.51 9.71
CA HIS A 176 -19.27 -23.07 10.97
C HIS A 176 -18.12 -23.58 11.87
N ARG A 177 -17.08 -24.19 11.28
CA ARG A 177 -15.86 -24.57 12.01
C ARG A 177 -15.08 -23.34 12.47
N LEU A 178 -14.91 -22.35 11.60
CA LEU A 178 -14.21 -21.10 11.89
C LEU A 178 -14.90 -20.28 13.00
N SER A 179 -16.24 -20.31 13.06
CA SER A 179 -17.03 -19.67 14.11
C SER A 179 -17.19 -20.51 15.39
N ARG A 180 -16.64 -21.73 15.42
CA ARG A 180 -16.82 -22.70 16.53
C ARG A 180 -18.30 -22.89 16.90
N GLY A 181 -19.19 -22.93 15.89
CA GLY A 181 -20.63 -23.11 16.06
C GLY A 181 -21.41 -21.87 16.53
N ARG A 182 -20.77 -20.69 16.60
CA ARG A 182 -21.47 -19.43 16.92
C ARG A 182 -22.29 -18.95 15.72
N SER A 183 -23.30 -18.11 15.98
CA SER A 183 -24.11 -17.47 14.94
C SER A 183 -23.39 -16.36 14.17
N THR A 184 -22.16 -16.02 14.57
CA THR A 184 -21.36 -14.97 13.96
C THR A 184 -19.92 -15.42 13.81
N LEU A 185 -19.28 -14.98 12.73
CA LEU A 185 -17.86 -15.14 12.47
C LEU A 185 -17.15 -13.79 12.65
N ARG A 186 -16.19 -13.72 13.57
CA ARG A 186 -15.27 -12.58 13.69
C ARG A 186 -14.33 -12.55 12.49
N VAL A 187 -14.23 -11.40 11.84
CA VAL A 187 -13.34 -11.15 10.71
C VAL A 187 -12.47 -9.96 11.07
N LYS A 188 -11.15 -10.18 11.04
CA LYS A 188 -10.15 -9.14 11.25
C LYS A 188 -9.25 -9.06 10.02
N VAL A 189 -9.05 -7.85 9.51
CA VAL A 189 -8.18 -7.56 8.37
C VAL A 189 -7.12 -6.57 8.82
N GLU A 190 -5.87 -6.98 8.78
CA GLU A 190 -4.72 -6.10 8.98
C GLU A 190 -4.24 -5.64 7.60
N MET A 191 -4.44 -4.35 7.31
CA MET A 191 -3.94 -3.74 6.08
C MET A 191 -2.52 -3.23 6.30
N ILE A 192 -1.57 -3.73 5.52
CA ILE A 192 -0.14 -3.46 5.70
C ILE A 192 0.32 -2.37 4.73
N SER A 193 0.00 -2.52 3.44
CA SER A 193 0.31 -1.48 2.45
C SER A 193 -0.56 -1.58 1.21
N VAL A 194 -0.79 -0.43 0.57
CA VAL A 194 -1.41 -0.31 -0.76
C VAL A 194 -0.56 0.68 -1.56
N VAL A 195 -0.09 0.25 -2.72
CA VAL A 195 0.77 1.05 -3.60
C VAL A 195 0.20 1.02 -5.01
N SER A 196 -0.07 2.18 -5.58
CA SER A 196 -0.45 2.31 -6.98
C SER A 196 0.72 1.88 -7.87
N VAL A 197 0.41 1.12 -8.92
CA VAL A 197 1.39 0.63 -9.88
C VAL A 197 1.17 1.33 -11.21
N SER A 198 2.21 1.98 -11.70
CA SER A 198 2.25 2.58 -13.03
C SER A 198 2.96 1.62 -13.98
N GLU A 199 2.27 1.19 -15.03
CA GLU A 199 2.86 0.35 -16.06
C GLU A 199 3.58 1.21 -17.10
N VAL A 200 4.77 0.77 -17.50
CA VAL A 200 5.60 1.48 -18.48
C VAL A 200 6.07 0.50 -19.53
N TYR A 201 5.63 0.68 -20.77
CA TYR A 201 6.09 -0.11 -21.90
C TYR A 201 7.31 0.55 -22.53
N LEU A 202 8.49 -0.04 -22.27
CA LEU A 202 9.76 0.48 -22.75
C LEU A 202 10.30 -0.38 -23.89
N ASN A 203 10.51 0.24 -25.06
CA ASN A 203 11.14 -0.42 -26.20
C ASN A 203 12.66 -0.23 -26.13
N VAL A 204 13.35 -1.19 -25.51
CA VAL A 204 14.80 -1.12 -25.24
C VAL A 204 15.64 -1.10 -26.54
N PHE A 205 15.20 -1.81 -27.58
CA PHE A 205 15.93 -1.90 -28.85
C PHE A 205 15.13 -1.24 -29.97
N ASN A 206 15.49 -0.02 -30.34
CA ASN A 206 14.90 0.66 -31.50
C ASN A 206 15.74 0.36 -32.76
N ARG A 207 15.31 -0.62 -33.57
CA ARG A 207 16.02 -1.04 -34.80
C ARG A 207 15.99 0.02 -35.93
N GLY A 208 15.32 1.16 -35.73
CA GLY A 208 15.06 2.18 -36.76
C GLY A 208 15.91 3.44 -36.71
N GLY A 209 16.98 3.52 -35.91
CA GLY A 209 17.89 4.69 -35.89
C GLY A 209 17.31 5.98 -35.28
N ALA A 210 16.08 5.96 -34.75
CA ALA A 210 15.53 7.07 -33.97
C ALA A 210 16.14 7.06 -32.56
N LYS A 211 16.48 8.25 -32.05
CA LYS A 211 16.98 8.49 -30.67
C LYS A 211 16.17 7.68 -29.65
N GLN A 212 16.84 7.14 -28.63
CA GLN A 212 16.25 6.52 -27.43
C GLN A 212 14.94 7.27 -27.07
N VAL A 213 13.79 6.61 -27.22
CA VAL A 213 12.50 7.22 -26.91
C VAL A 213 12.13 6.77 -25.50
N GLY A 214 12.31 7.66 -24.53
CA GLY A 214 11.80 7.45 -23.18
C GLY A 214 10.30 7.16 -23.20
N ALA A 215 9.84 6.32 -22.28
CA ALA A 215 8.44 6.01 -22.09
C ALA A 215 7.87 6.85 -20.95
N HIS A 216 6.78 7.55 -21.21
CA HIS A 216 6.08 8.33 -20.19
C HIS A 216 5.16 7.45 -19.35
N CYS A 217 5.01 7.82 -18.09
CA CYS A 217 4.00 7.27 -17.20
C CYS A 217 3.56 8.32 -16.19
N TYR A 218 2.48 8.03 -15.46
CA TYR A 218 1.92 8.93 -14.48
C TYR A 218 1.77 8.21 -13.15
N ASP A 219 2.06 8.90 -12.06
CA ASP A 219 1.75 8.40 -10.73
C ASP A 219 0.26 8.63 -10.39
N ARG A 220 -0.16 8.16 -9.21
CA ARG A 220 -1.54 8.30 -8.74
C ARG A 220 -2.02 9.75 -8.61
N ASP A 221 -1.10 10.71 -8.43
CA ASP A 221 -1.40 12.13 -8.32
C ASP A 221 -1.38 12.81 -9.71
N LYS A 222 -1.38 11.98 -10.78
CA LYS A 222 -1.29 12.40 -12.19
C LYS A 222 -0.05 13.21 -12.51
N GLN A 223 1.01 13.08 -11.71
CA GLN A 223 2.27 13.73 -12.03
C GLN A 223 3.00 12.90 -13.08
N ALA A 224 3.61 13.58 -14.05
CA ALA A 224 4.30 12.97 -15.15
C ALA A 224 5.71 12.50 -14.77
N TRP A 225 6.06 11.31 -15.27
CA TRP A 225 7.35 10.66 -15.15
C TRP A 225 7.80 10.17 -16.53
N MET A 226 9.10 9.98 -16.71
CA MET A 226 9.69 9.39 -17.91
C MET A 226 10.74 8.35 -17.53
N MET A 227 10.67 7.18 -18.16
CA MET A 227 11.68 6.12 -18.03
C MET A 227 12.46 6.00 -19.33
N GLU A 228 13.79 6.04 -19.26
CA GLU A 228 14.69 5.81 -20.38
C GLU A 228 15.49 4.53 -20.18
N ALA A 229 15.78 3.83 -21.28
CA ALA A 229 16.75 2.74 -21.30
C ALA A 229 18.13 3.28 -21.70
N ASP A 230 19.17 2.83 -21.01
CA ASP A 230 20.56 2.99 -21.41
C ASP A 230 21.13 1.61 -21.73
N THR A 231 21.52 1.44 -23.00
CA THR A 231 22.05 0.20 -23.56
C THR A 231 23.53 0.31 -23.94
N THR A 232 24.24 1.34 -23.46
CA THR A 232 25.66 1.56 -23.79
C THR A 232 26.61 0.65 -23.00
N GLY A 233 26.15 0.14 -21.85
CA GLY A 233 26.90 -0.75 -20.98
C GLY A 233 26.73 -2.24 -21.32
N LYS A 234 27.29 -3.11 -20.46
CA LYS A 234 27.09 -4.57 -20.55
C LYS A 234 25.68 -5.01 -20.15
N TYR A 235 25.10 -4.31 -19.18
CA TYR A 235 23.77 -4.59 -18.64
C TYR A 235 22.84 -3.43 -18.94
N LEU A 236 21.55 -3.73 -19.12
CA LEU A 236 20.51 -2.71 -19.24
C LEU A 236 20.52 -1.85 -17.98
N THR A 237 20.62 -0.53 -18.17
CA THR A 237 20.41 0.44 -17.11
C THR A 237 19.17 1.24 -17.44
N LEU A 238 18.38 1.59 -16.42
CA LEU A 238 17.22 2.45 -16.59
C LEU A 238 17.49 3.79 -15.92
N ARG A 239 16.87 4.85 -16.43
CA ARG A 239 16.87 6.16 -15.77
C ARG A 239 15.45 6.69 -15.67
N LEU A 240 15.04 6.99 -14.44
CA LEU A 240 13.71 7.50 -14.13
C LEU A 240 13.78 9.00 -13.84
N TYR A 241 12.97 9.78 -14.55
CA TYR A 241 12.89 11.23 -14.45
C TYR A 241 11.52 11.65 -13.93
N TYR A 242 11.51 12.60 -13.00
CA TYR A 242 10.31 13.31 -12.61
C TYR A 242 10.11 14.53 -13.51
N THR A 243 9.27 14.41 -14.53
CA THR A 243 9.14 15.46 -15.56
C THR A 243 8.36 16.68 -15.07
N ASP A 244 7.52 16.51 -14.05
CA ASP A 244 6.77 17.60 -13.40
C ASP A 244 7.52 18.22 -12.19
N ILE A 245 8.85 18.10 -12.14
CA ILE A 245 9.67 18.69 -11.07
C ILE A 245 9.50 20.22 -10.95
N SER A 246 9.22 20.90 -12.05
CA SER A 246 8.95 22.34 -12.08
C SER A 246 7.61 22.71 -11.43
N HIS A 247 6.68 21.75 -11.29
CA HIS A 247 5.39 21.93 -10.63
C HIS A 247 5.43 21.66 -9.11
N VAL A 248 6.57 21.22 -8.56
CA VAL A 248 6.72 21.11 -7.10
C VAL A 248 6.53 22.50 -6.49
N PRO A 249 5.62 22.69 -5.51
CA PRO A 249 5.38 23.99 -4.91
C PRO A 249 6.63 24.57 -4.25
N ARG A 250 6.82 25.89 -4.38
CA ARG A 250 7.93 26.61 -3.71
C ARG A 250 7.87 26.41 -2.21
N LYS A 251 9.03 26.19 -1.58
CA LYS A 251 9.19 25.93 -0.14
C LYS A 251 8.65 24.57 0.33
N PHE A 252 8.22 23.70 -0.58
CA PHE A 252 7.85 22.32 -0.26
C PHE A 252 8.89 21.36 -0.83
N SER A 253 9.05 20.21 -0.15
CA SER A 253 9.73 19.04 -0.71
C SER A 253 8.70 17.93 -0.90
N ARG A 254 8.80 17.22 -2.04
CA ARG A 254 8.00 16.02 -2.33
C ARG A 254 8.91 14.81 -2.12
N TYR A 255 8.62 14.02 -1.09
CA TYR A 255 9.24 12.72 -0.94
C TYR A 255 8.56 11.71 -1.86
N VAL A 256 9.32 11.00 -2.68
CA VAL A 256 8.81 9.90 -3.49
C VAL A 256 9.66 8.66 -3.23
N GLY A 257 9.00 7.53 -2.96
CA GLY A 257 9.60 6.20 -2.89
C GLY A 257 8.99 5.29 -3.95
N TRP A 258 9.82 4.48 -4.62
CA TRP A 258 9.35 3.58 -5.68
C TRP A 258 10.14 2.27 -5.73
N ASN A 259 9.51 1.28 -6.34
CA ASN A 259 10.09 -0.01 -6.67
C ASN A 259 9.81 -0.29 -8.15
N ILE A 260 10.73 -1.00 -8.80
CA ILE A 260 10.59 -1.37 -10.21
C ILE A 260 10.61 -2.89 -10.32
N ARG A 261 9.61 -3.42 -11.02
CA ARG A 261 9.57 -4.81 -11.47
C ARG A 261 9.51 -4.82 -12.98
N MET A 262 10.39 -5.59 -13.60
CA MET A 262 10.53 -5.67 -15.05
C MET A 262 10.03 -7.03 -15.54
N VAL A 263 9.23 -7.03 -16.60
CA VAL A 263 8.73 -8.24 -17.26
C VAL A 263 9.12 -8.18 -18.72
N SER A 264 9.82 -9.21 -19.20
CA SER A 264 10.14 -9.29 -20.63
C SER A 264 8.95 -9.87 -21.38
N LYS A 265 8.45 -9.11 -22.36
CA LYS A 265 7.38 -9.56 -23.26
C LYS A 265 7.79 -10.76 -24.11
N ALA A 266 9.09 -10.89 -24.42
CA ALA A 266 9.59 -11.95 -25.30
C ALA A 266 9.61 -13.33 -24.62
N THR A 267 9.90 -13.38 -23.32
CA THR A 267 10.12 -14.65 -22.60
C THR A 267 8.98 -15.03 -21.67
N ASN A 268 7.90 -14.22 -21.60
CA ASN A 268 6.83 -14.33 -20.60
C ASN A 268 7.38 -14.69 -19.20
N SER A 269 8.50 -14.05 -18.86
CA SER A 269 9.32 -14.43 -17.72
C SER A 269 8.75 -13.87 -16.42
N ARG A 270 9.09 -14.53 -15.30
CA ARG A 270 8.75 -14.01 -13.97
C ARG A 270 9.28 -12.59 -13.80
N PRO A 271 8.53 -11.69 -13.13
CA PRO A 271 9.00 -10.33 -12.88
C PRO A 271 10.37 -10.31 -12.20
N ARG A 272 11.33 -9.59 -12.79
CA ARG A 272 12.67 -9.37 -12.24
C ARG A 272 12.70 -8.08 -11.43
N ARG A 273 13.42 -8.09 -10.31
CA ARG A 273 13.69 -6.90 -9.49
C ARG A 273 14.95 -6.20 -9.99
N THR A 274 15.06 -4.91 -9.71
CA THR A 274 16.31 -4.17 -9.92
C THR A 274 17.32 -4.49 -8.82
N LEU A 275 18.59 -4.12 -9.03
CA LEU A 275 19.68 -4.46 -8.11
C LEU A 275 19.72 -3.59 -6.86
N ASP A 276 19.33 -2.32 -6.97
CA ASP A 276 19.54 -1.31 -5.92
C ASP A 276 18.24 -0.82 -5.25
N GLY A 277 17.10 -1.44 -5.59
CA GLY A 277 15.82 -1.06 -5.00
C GLY A 277 15.69 -1.57 -3.55
N PRO A 278 14.79 -0.99 -2.73
CA PRO A 278 13.86 0.10 -3.04
C PRO A 278 14.55 1.46 -3.21
N TYR A 279 13.95 2.35 -4.02
CA TYR A 279 14.46 3.69 -4.27
C TYR A 279 13.64 4.76 -3.54
N SER A 280 14.28 5.87 -3.20
CA SER A 280 13.56 7.07 -2.78
C SER A 280 14.37 8.34 -3.05
N LYS A 281 13.68 9.46 -3.25
CA LYS A 281 14.27 10.79 -3.50
C LYS A 281 13.35 11.88 -2.98
N TYR A 282 13.95 12.96 -2.46
CA TYR A 282 13.25 14.21 -2.21
C TYR A 282 13.38 15.12 -3.43
N TYR A 283 12.26 15.61 -3.92
CA TYR A 283 12.17 16.56 -5.02
C TYR A 283 11.80 17.94 -4.48
N VAL A 284 12.50 18.95 -4.98
CA VAL A 284 12.17 20.37 -4.78
C VAL A 284 11.99 21.00 -6.16
N GLN A 285 11.40 22.20 -6.22
CA GLN A 285 11.20 22.88 -7.50
C GLN A 285 12.54 23.13 -8.20
N GLN A 286 12.69 22.55 -9.39
CA GLN A 286 13.85 22.71 -10.28
C GLN A 286 13.36 22.78 -11.73
N GLU A 287 14.22 23.23 -12.65
CA GLU A 287 13.87 23.28 -14.07
C GLU A 287 13.84 21.88 -14.70
N VAL A 288 14.79 21.03 -14.33
CA VAL A 288 14.99 19.69 -14.91
C VAL A 288 15.44 18.72 -13.82
N ASP A 289 14.92 17.49 -13.85
CA ASP A 289 15.42 16.39 -13.01
C ASP A 289 16.63 15.74 -13.69
N GLU A 290 17.72 15.53 -12.95
CA GLU A 290 18.90 14.81 -13.44
C GLU A 290 18.62 13.31 -13.68
N GLY A 291 17.52 12.82 -13.11
CA GLY A 291 17.08 11.43 -13.22
C GLY A 291 17.77 10.51 -12.22
N SER A 292 17.07 9.44 -11.84
CA SER A 292 17.58 8.42 -10.93
C SER A 292 18.02 7.20 -11.72
N VAL A 293 19.30 6.82 -11.58
CA VAL A 293 19.88 5.65 -12.25
C VAL A 293 19.48 4.37 -11.53
N ILE A 294 19.01 3.40 -12.30
CA ILE A 294 18.47 2.12 -11.83
C ILE A 294 19.22 1.00 -12.55
N ARG A 295 19.99 0.22 -11.80
CA ARG A 295 20.79 -0.88 -12.36
C ARG A 295 20.01 -2.19 -12.42
N THR A 296 20.29 -2.97 -13.45
CA THR A 296 19.71 -4.31 -13.67
C THR A 296 20.80 -5.34 -13.94
N ASP A 297 20.45 -6.62 -13.83
CA ASP A 297 21.27 -7.77 -14.22
C ASP A 297 20.87 -8.34 -15.59
N ILE A 298 20.11 -7.59 -16.39
CA ILE A 298 19.69 -8.00 -17.72
C ILE A 298 20.86 -7.74 -18.67
N SER A 299 21.50 -8.81 -19.15
CA SER A 299 22.56 -8.75 -20.14
C SER A 299 22.03 -8.22 -21.47
N LEU A 300 22.82 -7.38 -22.14
CA LEU A 300 22.53 -6.91 -23.50
C LEU A 300 23.22 -7.76 -24.57
N GLU A 301 24.01 -8.75 -24.17
CA GLU A 301 24.77 -9.65 -25.05
C GLU A 301 23.98 -10.93 -25.45
N GLU A 302 22.67 -10.82 -25.69
CA GLU A 302 21.83 -11.87 -26.31
C GLU A 302 21.14 -11.38 -27.60
#